data_AF-A0A9D2W1R5-F1
#
_entry.id   AF-A0A9D2W1R5-F1
#
_cell.length_a   1.000
_cell.length_b   1.000
_cell.length_c   1.000
_cell.angle_alpha   90.00
_cell.angle_beta   90.00
_cell.angle_gamma   90.00
#
_symmetry.space_group_name_H-M   'P 1'
#
loop_
_entity.id
_entity.type
_entity.pdbx_description
1 polymer ?
#
loop_
_entity_poly.entity_id
_entity_poly.type
_entity_poly.pdbx_seq_one_letter_code
_entity_poly.pdbx_strand_id
1 'polypeptide(L)'
;HEGGLKTMALLSDKFTVSADAPEISTPLKHYSTLLELPILLSSNTTGADVKLNQITLETASGKFLPSIQMGFGANTNTISSLSVTFADTPALSVGEPYKVYMPLLAVNPLDLSGEEVTLTVSTSAGDFTFPKPGQILAPGYRYTLSDLNIDARPNLITNEAEWNQALAQGKTLLALGADVELTSSATLPTYDVTVTGNYTLTMNVEGRTPSASSSHIRYIPTDNGRAGINSKLTLTGGADLTVKNGYLYLSDLEAGEGSELSSEGGRLVVTEALTVASGATATIASGLVASCKSLYCEGATLTINGKLYYENVSSGTIPSGDVVQVFDAQVPYSHFDHWYEKSVSGNLLGLDLLGISISIGTSTDDGAGPWASANDGTALLKSNPTTSETEHVLSGEACKMASEEVSLSLLGLLPLPFTHVFVAGNLFLGTYSKTLITSMLGGAQMTFGIPSQGRLPIAITGYYDYQGGTIDYIDNKKQTGGSDTMDLYIALATKPYSVDTSDDTSFPGGSNGDLASDPNIVAYGRMTSSETTNGYQPFYIELTYKDNLFTPSGDLYLLITATSSKDGAQFTGSTSSVLYLDELNLAY
;
A
#
# COMPACT_ATOMS: atom_id res chain seq x y z
N HIS A 1 -3.70 51.77 -8.29
CA HIS A 1 -2.49 51.09 -7.80
C HIS A 1 -2.50 49.66 -8.30
N GLU A 2 -1.43 49.22 -8.97
CA GLU A 2 -1.18 47.81 -9.23
C GLU A 2 -1.00 47.07 -7.89
N GLY A 3 -1.61 45.89 -7.74
CA GLY A 3 -1.55 45.06 -6.54
C GLY A 3 -2.73 45.15 -5.54
N GLY A 4 -3.67 46.09 -5.70
CA GLY A 4 -4.89 46.14 -4.88
C GLY A 4 -6.08 45.47 -5.55
N LEU A 5 -6.93 44.77 -4.79
CA LEU A 5 -8.28 44.38 -5.19
C LEU A 5 -8.95 45.60 -5.89
N LYS A 6 -9.11 45.52 -7.22
CA LYS A 6 -9.51 46.65 -8.09
C LYS A 6 -10.93 47.16 -7.86
N THR A 7 -11.66 46.60 -6.91
CA THR A 7 -13.03 46.97 -6.58
C THR A 7 -13.19 47.11 -5.07
N MET A 8 -13.02 48.34 -4.58
CA MET A 8 -13.84 48.80 -3.45
C MET A 8 -15.28 48.81 -3.95
N ALA A 9 -16.02 47.72 -3.74
CA ALA A 9 -17.46 47.75 -3.88
C ALA A 9 -18.01 48.61 -2.73
N LEU A 10 -18.03 49.92 -2.95
CA LEU A 10 -18.76 50.90 -2.16
C LEU A 10 -20.25 50.63 -2.39
N LEU A 11 -20.82 49.70 -1.63
CA LEU A 11 -22.28 49.63 -1.49
C LEU A 11 -22.70 50.82 -0.64
N SER A 12 -23.18 51.88 -1.29
CA SER A 12 -23.89 52.98 -0.63
C SER A 12 -25.39 52.86 -0.90
N ASP A 13 -26.21 53.41 -0.01
CA ASP A 13 -27.67 53.42 -0.10
C ASP A 13 -28.21 53.96 -1.43
N LYS A 14 -29.46 53.59 -1.75
CA LYS A 14 -30.22 54.12 -2.90
C LYS A 14 -30.45 55.63 -2.73
N PHE A 15 -29.94 56.43 -3.66
CA PHE A 15 -30.18 57.88 -3.71
C PHE A 15 -31.59 58.19 -4.20
N THR A 16 -32.31 59.07 -3.51
CA THR A 16 -33.54 59.69 -4.03
C THR A 16 -33.34 61.20 -4.02
N VAL A 17 -33.44 61.82 -5.19
CA VAL A 17 -33.20 63.26 -5.42
C VAL A 17 -34.52 63.92 -5.81
N SER A 18 -34.89 65.05 -5.19
CA SER A 18 -36.02 65.85 -5.69
C SER A 18 -35.56 66.65 -6.91
N ALA A 19 -36.48 66.91 -7.85
CA ALA A 19 -36.16 67.52 -9.15
C ALA A 19 -35.49 68.91 -9.06
N ASP A 20 -35.58 69.58 -7.90
CA ASP A 20 -35.18 70.97 -7.71
C ASP A 20 -34.00 71.15 -6.72
N ALA A 21 -33.35 70.07 -6.27
CA ALA A 21 -32.26 70.16 -5.29
C ALA A 21 -30.90 70.46 -5.97
N PRO A 22 -30.25 71.62 -5.71
CA PRO A 22 -28.96 71.96 -6.33
C PRO A 22 -27.74 71.28 -5.68
N GLU A 23 -27.86 70.77 -4.46
CA GLU A 23 -26.82 70.00 -3.75
C GLU A 23 -27.45 68.88 -2.89
N ILE A 24 -26.74 67.76 -2.76
CA ILE A 24 -27.09 66.65 -1.86
C ILE A 24 -25.96 66.45 -0.85
N SER A 25 -26.32 66.46 0.44
CA SER A 25 -25.46 66.06 1.54
C SER A 25 -26.16 64.98 2.37
N THR A 26 -25.97 63.71 1.97
CA THR A 26 -26.46 62.55 2.71
C THR A 26 -25.29 61.75 3.27
N PRO A 27 -25.30 61.36 4.56
CA PRO A 27 -24.26 60.50 5.10
C PRO A 27 -24.30 59.14 4.40
N LEU A 28 -23.20 58.76 3.76
CA LEU A 28 -23.04 57.44 3.15
C LEU A 28 -22.74 56.42 4.26
N LYS A 29 -23.55 55.37 4.36
CA LYS A 29 -23.18 54.19 5.14
C LYS A 29 -22.27 53.31 4.30
N HIS A 30 -21.08 53.03 4.84
CA HIS A 30 -20.19 52.00 4.30
C HIS A 30 -20.58 50.67 4.96
N TYR A 31 -20.76 49.62 4.16
CA TYR A 31 -21.15 48.29 4.65
C TYR A 31 -19.99 47.27 4.61
N SER A 32 -18.77 47.78 4.75
CA SER A 32 -17.55 46.96 4.75
C SER A 32 -16.51 47.54 5.69
N THR A 33 -15.73 46.66 6.31
CA THR A 33 -14.47 47.04 6.98
C THR A 33 -13.29 46.52 6.16
N LEU A 34 -12.16 47.21 6.18
CA LEU A 34 -10.98 46.83 5.39
C LEU A 34 -9.84 46.39 6.33
N LEU A 35 -9.37 45.17 6.16
CA LEU A 35 -8.15 44.69 6.82
C LEU A 35 -6.95 44.99 5.93
N GLU A 36 -5.97 45.70 6.48
CA GLU A 36 -4.62 45.85 5.92
C GLU A 36 -3.70 44.84 6.62
N LEU A 37 -3.10 43.95 5.83
CA LEU A 37 -2.24 42.86 6.28
C LEU A 37 -0.82 43.10 5.73
N PRO A 38 0.05 43.82 6.46
CA PRO A 38 1.45 44.00 6.09
C PRO A 38 2.25 42.72 6.38
N ILE A 39 2.33 41.83 5.39
CA ILE A 39 3.07 40.56 5.50
C ILE A 39 4.55 40.83 5.29
N LEU A 40 5.37 40.60 6.31
CA LEU A 40 6.81 40.78 6.24
C LEU A 40 7.49 39.43 6.06
N LEU A 41 8.24 39.25 4.97
CA LEU A 41 9.18 38.14 4.85
C LEU A 41 10.50 38.53 5.54
N SER A 42 10.78 37.98 6.73
CA SER A 42 12.00 38.29 7.49
C SER A 42 13.23 37.57 6.98
N SER A 43 13.07 36.36 6.45
CA SER A 43 14.18 35.62 5.84
C SER A 43 13.72 34.61 4.81
N ASN A 44 14.59 34.40 3.82
CA ASN A 44 14.49 33.37 2.79
C ASN A 44 15.92 32.94 2.42
N THR A 45 16.30 31.71 2.77
CA THR A 45 17.65 31.19 2.53
C THR A 45 17.71 30.21 1.36
N THR A 46 16.58 29.84 0.75
CA THR A 46 16.55 28.91 -0.39
C THR A 46 16.93 29.58 -1.71
N GLY A 47 16.85 30.92 -1.78
CA GLY A 47 17.12 31.69 -2.99
C GLY A 47 16.00 31.64 -4.04
N ALA A 48 14.98 30.79 -3.86
CA ALA A 48 13.78 30.76 -4.68
C ALA A 48 12.77 31.81 -4.20
N ASP A 49 11.99 32.39 -5.13
CA ASP A 49 10.95 33.37 -4.77
C ASP A 49 9.87 32.73 -3.88
N VAL A 50 9.59 33.35 -2.73
CA VAL A 50 8.45 32.97 -1.87
C VAL A 50 7.19 33.63 -2.43
N LYS A 51 6.28 32.86 -3.01
CA LYS A 51 5.06 33.35 -3.64
C LYS A 51 3.89 33.26 -2.68
N LEU A 52 3.06 34.31 -2.62
CA LEU A 52 1.84 34.35 -1.81
C LEU A 52 0.67 33.73 -2.57
N ASN A 53 0.06 32.68 -2.02
CA ASN A 53 -0.99 31.91 -2.69
C ASN A 53 -2.39 32.26 -2.17
N GLN A 54 -2.56 32.26 -0.85
CA GLN A 54 -3.86 32.44 -0.22
C GLN A 54 -3.70 33.08 1.17
N ILE A 55 -4.72 33.82 1.60
CA ILE A 55 -4.88 34.26 2.98
C ILE A 55 -6.23 33.81 3.48
N THR A 56 -6.27 33.19 4.66
CA THR A 56 -7.49 32.68 5.29
C THR A 56 -7.64 33.27 6.68
N LEU A 57 -8.86 33.70 7.01
CA LEU A 57 -9.27 34.10 8.36
C LEU A 57 -10.26 33.07 8.89
N GLU A 58 -10.04 32.58 10.10
CA GLU A 58 -10.89 31.57 10.74
C GLU A 58 -11.32 32.02 12.13
N THR A 59 -12.57 31.72 12.49
CA THR A 59 -13.10 31.85 13.86
C THR A 59 -13.88 30.60 14.27
N ALA A 60 -13.76 30.20 15.53
CA ALA A 60 -14.40 29.00 16.05
C ALA A 60 -15.94 29.05 16.01
N SER A 61 -16.53 30.24 16.15
CA SER A 61 -17.98 30.41 16.26
C SER A 61 -18.71 30.69 14.93
N GLY A 62 -17.97 30.87 13.83
CA GLY A 62 -18.56 31.25 12.54
C GLY A 62 -19.20 32.62 12.57
N LYS A 63 -18.43 33.68 12.31
CA LYS A 63 -18.89 35.08 12.36
C LYS A 63 -18.86 35.80 11.02
N PHE A 64 -18.25 35.21 9.99
CA PHE A 64 -18.07 35.88 8.71
C PHE A 64 -19.33 35.76 7.84
N LEU A 65 -19.67 36.81 7.10
CA LEU A 65 -20.80 36.78 6.18
C LEU A 65 -20.30 36.42 4.77
N PRO A 66 -20.85 35.37 4.12
CA PRO A 66 -20.45 34.99 2.77
C PRO A 66 -20.96 35.98 1.71
N SER A 67 -22.03 36.72 2.00
CA SER A 67 -22.65 37.68 1.08
C SER A 67 -23.54 38.70 1.81
N ILE A 68 -23.71 39.90 1.23
CA ILE A 68 -24.70 40.89 1.67
C ILE A 68 -25.99 40.70 0.86
N GLN A 69 -27.12 40.50 1.53
CA GLN A 69 -28.46 40.60 0.92
C GLN A 69 -29.13 41.91 1.37
N MET A 70 -29.53 42.76 0.42
CA MET A 70 -30.27 43.99 0.70
C MET A 70 -31.75 43.79 0.37
N GLY A 71 -32.65 44.05 1.33
CA GLY A 71 -34.10 44.13 1.09
C GLY A 71 -34.97 42.96 1.56
N PHE A 72 -34.38 41.90 2.09
CA PHE A 72 -35.05 40.88 2.90
C PHE A 72 -34.28 40.78 4.23
N GLY A 73 -34.93 40.39 5.33
CA GLY A 73 -34.39 40.47 6.70
C GLY A 73 -32.94 39.99 6.87
N ALA A 74 -32.28 40.45 7.93
CA ALA A 74 -30.84 40.24 8.19
C ALA A 74 -30.38 38.82 7.81
N ASN A 75 -29.39 38.72 6.92
CA ASN A 75 -28.75 37.45 6.61
C ASN A 75 -28.02 36.95 7.87
N THR A 76 -28.50 35.86 8.47
CA THR A 76 -27.93 35.26 9.69
C THR A 76 -26.98 34.11 9.39
N ASN A 77 -26.78 33.75 8.13
CA ASN A 77 -25.90 32.64 7.75
C ASN A 77 -24.45 33.11 7.77
N THR A 78 -23.75 32.74 8.84
CA THR A 78 -22.33 32.99 9.00
C THR A 78 -21.50 31.76 8.65
N ILE A 79 -20.25 31.99 8.25
CA ILE A 79 -19.25 30.96 7.95
C ILE A 79 -18.07 31.08 8.93
N SER A 80 -17.40 29.96 9.18
CA SER A 80 -16.23 29.84 10.07
C SER A 80 -14.94 30.32 9.44
N SER A 81 -14.82 30.31 8.11
CA SER A 81 -13.61 30.72 7.41
C SER A 81 -13.91 31.62 6.22
N LEU A 82 -13.01 32.57 5.96
CA LEU A 82 -13.06 33.45 4.79
C LEU A 82 -11.67 33.52 4.17
N SER A 83 -11.56 33.24 2.87
CA SER A 83 -10.28 33.15 2.16
C SER A 83 -10.20 34.10 0.96
N VAL A 84 -9.00 34.63 0.71
CA VAL A 84 -8.62 35.36 -0.50
C VAL A 84 -7.50 34.59 -1.20
N THR A 85 -7.73 34.20 -2.46
CA THR A 85 -6.75 33.47 -3.28
C THR A 85 -6.17 34.39 -4.35
N PHE A 86 -4.85 34.37 -4.52
CA PHE A 86 -4.13 35.23 -5.47
C PHE A 86 -3.85 34.46 -6.76
N ALA A 87 -4.51 34.86 -7.85
CA ALA A 87 -4.35 34.19 -9.15
C ALA A 87 -2.97 34.45 -9.78
N ASP A 88 -2.34 35.57 -9.45
CA ASP A 88 -1.03 36.00 -9.93
C ASP A 88 0.14 35.55 -9.03
N THR A 89 -0.15 35.04 -7.83
CA THR A 89 0.83 34.50 -6.87
C THR A 89 2.05 35.42 -6.65
N PRO A 90 1.87 36.63 -6.10
CA PRO A 90 2.92 37.64 -6.04
C PRO A 90 4.11 37.18 -5.19
N ALA A 91 5.34 37.50 -5.64
CA ALA A 91 6.56 37.20 -4.91
C ALA A 91 6.77 38.17 -3.74
N LEU A 92 7.08 37.63 -2.56
CA LEU A 92 7.42 38.38 -1.36
C LEU A 92 8.91 38.71 -1.35
N SER A 93 9.24 39.98 -1.15
CA SER A 93 10.63 40.44 -1.02
C SER A 93 11.07 40.40 0.44
N VAL A 94 12.30 39.93 0.69
CA VAL A 94 12.85 39.91 2.05
C VAL A 94 13.05 41.34 2.56
N GLY A 95 12.58 41.61 3.77
CA GLY A 95 12.77 42.89 4.46
C GLY A 95 11.78 43.99 4.09
N GLU A 96 10.95 43.81 3.05
CA GLU A 96 9.89 44.76 2.70
C GLU A 96 8.50 44.11 2.85
N PRO A 97 7.59 44.71 3.64
CA PRO A 97 6.28 44.13 3.85
C PRO A 97 5.39 44.27 2.61
N TYR A 98 4.85 43.14 2.13
CA TYR A 98 3.84 43.10 1.10
C TYR A 98 2.47 43.36 1.72
N LYS A 99 1.77 44.41 1.26
CA LYS A 99 0.48 44.82 1.83
C LYS A 99 -0.67 44.15 1.11
N VAL A 100 -1.37 43.27 1.82
CA VAL A 100 -2.65 42.74 1.37
C VAL A 100 -3.81 43.54 1.95
N TYR A 101 -4.84 43.73 1.13
CA TYR A 101 -6.08 44.36 1.52
C TYR A 101 -7.24 43.38 1.41
N MET A 102 -7.85 43.02 2.53
CA MET A 102 -8.96 42.08 2.61
C MET A 102 -10.24 42.79 3.09
N PRO A 103 -11.27 42.93 2.23
CA PRO A 103 -12.54 43.50 2.64
C PRO A 103 -13.37 42.47 3.40
N LEU A 104 -13.91 42.87 4.56
CA LEU A 104 -14.90 42.09 5.30
C LEU A 104 -16.26 42.77 5.18
N LEU A 105 -17.28 42.00 4.80
CA LEU A 105 -18.65 42.49 4.65
C LEU A 105 -19.32 42.59 6.03
N ALA A 106 -19.80 43.78 6.38
CA ALA A 106 -20.36 44.04 7.70
C ALA A 106 -21.43 45.15 7.65
N VAL A 107 -22.71 44.78 7.90
CA VAL A 107 -23.82 45.75 7.96
C VAL A 107 -23.86 46.47 9.31
N ASN A 108 -23.44 45.78 10.36
CA ASN A 108 -23.26 46.24 11.74
C ASN A 108 -21.80 45.97 12.16
N PRO A 109 -21.31 46.53 13.30
CA PRO A 109 -19.99 46.16 13.83
C PRO A 109 -19.84 44.63 13.92
N LEU A 110 -18.79 44.11 13.29
CA LEU A 110 -18.45 42.69 13.36
C LEU A 110 -17.78 42.44 14.71
N ASP A 111 -18.52 41.84 15.63
CA ASP A 111 -18.02 41.55 16.98
C ASP A 111 -17.30 40.20 17.00
N LEU A 112 -15.97 40.27 17.00
CA LEU A 112 -15.07 39.13 17.21
C LEU A 112 -14.53 39.10 18.65
N SER A 113 -15.00 40.00 19.53
CA SER A 113 -14.46 40.09 20.90
C SER A 113 -14.75 38.83 21.71
N GLY A 114 -13.76 38.38 22.48
CA GLY A 114 -13.86 37.15 23.27
C GLY A 114 -13.50 35.86 22.54
N GLU A 115 -13.07 35.93 21.28
CA GLU A 115 -12.59 34.79 20.50
C GLU A 115 -11.18 35.01 19.96
N GLU A 116 -10.47 33.92 19.68
CA GLU A 116 -9.21 33.96 18.91
C GLU A 116 -9.54 33.89 17.42
N VAL A 117 -8.94 34.80 16.65
CA VAL A 117 -9.03 34.82 15.19
C VAL A 117 -7.72 34.27 14.65
N THR A 118 -7.77 33.18 13.90
CA THR A 118 -6.60 32.59 13.26
C THR A 118 -6.47 33.17 11.85
N LEU A 119 -5.37 33.87 11.58
CA LEU A 119 -5.00 34.26 10.22
C LEU A 119 -3.95 33.27 9.69
N THR A 120 -4.22 32.63 8.56
CA THR A 120 -3.26 31.77 7.85
C THR A 120 -2.80 32.47 6.57
N VAL A 121 -1.49 32.59 6.40
CA VAL A 121 -0.86 33.08 5.17
C VAL A 121 -0.21 31.90 4.47
N SER A 122 -0.79 31.48 3.35
CA SER A 122 -0.31 30.37 2.53
C SER A 122 0.64 30.85 1.45
N THR A 123 1.84 30.29 1.41
CA THR A 123 2.90 30.64 0.47
C THR A 123 3.49 29.41 -0.22
N SER A 124 4.34 29.61 -1.23
CA SER A 124 5.14 28.52 -1.81
C SER A 124 6.15 27.91 -0.81
N ALA A 125 6.41 28.56 0.33
CA ALA A 125 7.27 28.05 1.40
C ALA A 125 6.48 27.39 2.55
N GLY A 126 5.16 27.26 2.41
CA GLY A 126 4.26 26.69 3.41
C GLY A 126 3.27 27.70 4.01
N ASP A 127 2.48 27.22 4.97
CA ASP A 127 1.45 27.97 5.67
C ASP A 127 1.97 28.56 6.98
N PHE A 128 1.68 29.84 7.21
CA PHE A 128 2.09 30.57 8.40
C PHE A 128 0.85 31.08 9.14
N THR A 129 0.63 30.58 10.36
CA THR A 129 -0.55 30.91 11.17
C THR A 129 -0.24 31.97 12.22
N PHE A 130 -1.17 32.89 12.41
CA PHE A 130 -1.06 34.04 13.32
C PHE A 130 -2.34 34.13 14.14
N PRO A 131 -2.38 33.56 15.35
CA PRO A 131 -3.48 33.76 16.27
C PRO A 131 -3.51 35.21 16.75
N LYS A 132 -4.68 35.85 16.69
CA LYS A 132 -4.89 37.24 17.11
C LYS A 132 -6.12 37.33 18.01
N PRO A 133 -6.08 38.17 19.06
CA PRO A 133 -7.27 38.44 19.85
C PRO A 133 -8.32 39.13 18.98
N GLY A 134 -9.53 38.59 18.96
CA GLY A 134 -10.64 39.21 18.26
C GLY A 134 -11.09 40.52 18.92
N GLN A 135 -11.60 41.43 18.10
CA GLN A 135 -12.08 42.75 18.53
C GLN A 135 -13.31 43.14 17.72
N ILE A 136 -13.99 44.19 18.17
CA ILE A 136 -15.11 44.77 17.43
C ILE A 136 -14.58 45.58 16.24
N LEU A 137 -14.95 45.18 15.03
CA LEU A 137 -14.58 45.85 13.79
C LEU A 137 -15.77 46.66 13.26
N ALA A 138 -15.65 47.99 13.32
CA ALA A 138 -16.67 48.89 12.83
C ALA A 138 -16.63 48.99 11.29
N PRO A 139 -17.80 49.04 10.62
CA PRO A 139 -17.86 49.26 9.18
C PRO A 139 -17.41 50.68 8.83
N GLY A 140 -16.80 50.85 7.66
CA GLY A 140 -16.23 52.12 7.19
C GLY A 140 -14.80 52.42 7.67
N TYR A 141 -14.23 51.58 8.54
CA TYR A 141 -12.87 51.74 9.04
C TYR A 141 -11.87 50.80 8.34
N ARG A 142 -10.60 51.20 8.38
CA ARG A 142 -9.46 50.35 8.04
C ARG A 142 -8.77 49.92 9.32
N TYR A 143 -8.52 48.64 9.47
CA TYR A 143 -7.75 48.06 10.56
C TYR A 143 -6.47 47.43 10.02
N THR A 144 -5.35 47.71 10.67
CA THR A 144 -4.07 47.06 10.34
C THR A 144 -3.81 45.92 11.30
N LEU A 145 -3.60 44.73 10.76
CA LEU A 145 -3.18 43.56 11.53
C LEU A 145 -1.66 43.47 11.48
N SER A 146 -1.01 43.96 12.52
CA SER A 146 0.46 43.98 12.63
C SER A 146 1.02 42.60 13.04
N ASP A 147 2.35 42.47 12.99
CA ASP A 147 3.09 41.28 13.41
C ASP A 147 2.74 40.03 12.59
N LEU A 148 2.74 40.19 11.26
CA LEU A 148 2.61 39.12 10.28
C LEU A 148 3.98 38.80 9.68
N ASN A 149 4.90 38.37 10.55
CA ASN A 149 6.27 38.08 10.16
C ASN A 149 6.42 36.61 9.75
N ILE A 150 6.83 36.38 8.51
CA ILE A 150 7.13 35.09 7.91
C ILE A 150 8.64 34.89 7.91
N ASP A 151 9.11 33.89 8.64
CA ASP A 151 10.47 33.35 8.46
C ASP A 151 10.38 32.13 7.56
N ALA A 152 10.71 32.31 6.27
CA ALA A 152 10.69 31.24 5.28
C ALA A 152 12.04 30.52 5.17
N ARG A 153 12.91 30.61 6.19
CA ARG A 153 14.03 29.67 6.28
C ARG A 153 13.45 28.28 6.42
N PRO A 154 13.84 27.33 5.55
CA PRO A 154 13.42 25.96 5.75
C PRO A 154 14.02 25.47 7.07
N ASN A 155 13.28 24.61 7.78
CA ASN A 155 13.77 24.05 9.04
C ASN A 155 14.97 23.17 8.69
N LEU A 156 16.17 23.64 9.03
CA LEU A 156 17.40 22.92 8.73
C LEU A 156 17.42 21.65 9.59
N ILE A 157 17.47 20.50 8.92
CA ILE A 157 17.54 19.19 9.53
C ILE A 157 18.90 18.59 9.20
N THR A 158 19.72 18.40 10.22
CA THR A 158 21.05 17.78 10.14
C THR A 158 21.11 16.46 10.90
N ASN A 159 20.05 16.13 11.64
CA ASN A 159 19.93 14.92 12.46
C ASN A 159 18.46 14.60 12.80
N GLU A 160 18.22 13.40 13.33
CA GLU A 160 16.88 12.92 13.70
C GLU A 160 16.20 13.78 14.79
N ALA A 161 16.95 14.35 15.73
CA ALA A 161 16.36 15.14 16.82
C ALA A 161 15.71 16.43 16.29
N GLU A 162 16.38 17.09 15.34
CA GLU A 162 15.85 18.25 14.62
C GLU A 162 14.62 17.88 13.78
N TRP A 163 14.65 16.72 13.12
CA TRP A 163 13.48 16.18 12.41
C TRP A 163 12.28 16.03 13.33
N ASN A 164 12.45 15.36 14.47
CA ASN A 164 11.39 15.13 15.45
C ASN A 164 10.83 16.45 16.00
N GLN A 165 11.72 17.41 16.30
CA GLN A 165 11.31 18.73 16.77
C GLN A 165 10.49 19.48 15.71
N ALA A 166 10.90 19.42 14.44
CA ALA A 166 10.19 20.07 13.34
C ALA A 166 8.80 19.46 13.15
N LEU A 167 8.68 18.12 13.15
CA LEU A 167 7.38 17.47 13.02
C LEU A 167 6.44 17.76 14.19
N ALA A 168 6.96 17.80 15.43
CA ALA A 168 6.19 18.16 16.62
C ALA A 168 5.67 19.62 16.57
N GLN A 169 6.36 20.49 15.81
CA GLN A 169 5.95 21.88 15.58
C GLN A 169 5.03 22.08 14.37
N GLY A 170 4.61 21.00 13.70
CA GLY A 170 3.73 21.10 12.53
C GLY A 170 4.45 21.64 11.28
N LYS A 171 5.77 21.47 11.16
CA LYS A 171 6.54 22.02 10.03
C LYS A 171 6.37 21.15 8.78
N THR A 172 5.95 21.78 7.69
CA THR A 172 5.71 21.11 6.40
C THR A 172 6.89 21.19 5.43
N LEU A 173 7.78 22.18 5.56
CA LEU A 173 8.98 22.32 4.72
C LEU A 173 10.25 22.08 5.57
N LEU A 174 10.98 21.02 5.23
CA LEU A 174 12.17 20.56 5.93
C LEU A 174 13.36 20.57 4.96
N ALA A 175 14.43 21.32 5.27
CA ALA A 175 15.64 21.30 4.44
C ALA A 175 16.71 20.45 5.10
N LEU A 176 17.16 19.40 4.42
CA LEU A 176 18.30 18.63 4.84
C LEU A 176 19.58 19.48 4.70
N GLY A 177 20.35 19.55 5.77
CA GLY A 177 21.68 20.16 5.82
C GLY A 177 22.82 19.15 5.85
N ALA A 178 22.49 17.87 5.97
CA ALA A 178 23.37 16.70 5.95
C ALA A 178 22.52 15.48 5.59
N ASP A 179 23.15 14.33 5.37
CA ASP A 179 22.42 13.05 5.31
C ASP A 179 21.80 12.76 6.69
N VAL A 180 20.53 12.35 6.71
CA VAL A 180 19.77 12.13 7.94
C VAL A 180 19.17 10.73 7.92
N GLU A 181 19.56 9.90 8.87
CA GLU A 181 18.93 8.61 9.12
C GLU A 181 17.84 8.74 10.20
N LEU A 182 16.63 8.30 9.87
CA LEU A 182 15.47 8.21 10.74
C LEU A 182 15.30 6.76 11.20
N THR A 183 15.64 6.51 12.45
CA THR A 183 15.56 5.20 13.12
C THR A 183 14.16 4.96 13.68
N SER A 184 13.95 3.88 14.42
CA SER A 184 12.66 3.58 15.08
C SER A 184 12.19 4.64 16.08
N SER A 185 13.06 5.52 16.59
CA SER A 185 12.68 6.66 17.43
C SER A 185 12.16 7.88 16.66
N ALA A 186 12.36 7.94 15.34
CA ALA A 186 11.91 9.07 14.55
C ALA A 186 10.37 9.12 14.47
N THR A 187 9.83 10.32 14.64
CA THR A 187 8.43 10.65 14.40
C THR A 187 8.19 10.54 12.89
N LEU A 188 7.14 9.82 12.51
CA LEU A 188 6.72 9.77 11.11
C LEU A 188 5.72 10.90 10.83
N PRO A 189 5.78 11.53 9.64
CA PRO A 189 4.80 12.53 9.24
C PRO A 189 3.37 11.99 9.30
N THR A 190 2.45 12.83 9.80
CA THR A 190 0.99 12.58 9.79
C THR A 190 0.23 13.56 8.89
N TYR A 191 0.98 14.43 8.22
CA TYR A 191 0.53 15.46 7.28
C TYR A 191 1.57 15.58 6.17
N ASP A 192 1.24 16.29 5.10
CA ASP A 192 2.10 16.40 3.93
C ASP A 192 3.39 17.15 4.27
N VAL A 193 4.53 16.57 3.89
CA VAL A 193 5.85 17.12 4.15
C VAL A 193 6.66 17.20 2.86
N THR A 194 7.29 18.35 2.65
CA THR A 194 8.28 18.57 1.60
C THR A 194 9.68 18.57 2.22
N VAL A 195 10.51 17.66 1.75
CA VAL A 195 11.93 17.53 2.08
C VAL A 195 12.75 18.10 0.93
N THR A 196 13.69 18.98 1.24
CA THR A 196 14.56 19.61 0.24
C THR A 196 16.02 19.60 0.63
N GLY A 197 16.92 19.85 -0.33
CA GLY A 197 18.37 19.90 -0.12
C GLY A 197 19.06 18.67 -0.71
N ASN A 198 20.27 18.86 -1.21
CA ASN A 198 21.02 17.84 -1.94
C ASN A 198 21.70 16.83 -0.99
N TYR A 199 20.89 16.13 -0.21
CA TYR A 199 21.28 15.14 0.80
C TYR A 199 20.24 14.01 0.86
N THR A 200 20.62 12.92 1.52
CA THR A 200 19.80 11.72 1.63
C THR A 200 18.98 11.70 2.91
N LEU A 201 17.67 11.49 2.79
CA LEU A 201 16.82 11.04 3.88
C LEU A 201 16.81 9.50 3.91
N THR A 202 17.39 8.90 4.94
CA THR A 202 17.37 7.45 5.12
C THR A 202 16.26 7.05 6.08
N MET A 203 15.32 6.24 5.62
CA MET A 203 14.27 5.62 6.43
C MET A 203 14.73 4.25 6.90
N ASN A 204 15.30 4.16 8.11
CA ASN A 204 15.63 2.89 8.72
C ASN A 204 14.40 2.31 9.43
N VAL A 205 13.86 1.24 8.86
CA VAL A 205 12.62 0.63 9.33
C VAL A 205 12.83 -0.49 10.34
N GLU A 206 14.09 -0.79 10.68
CA GLU A 206 14.45 -1.78 11.69
C GLU A 206 13.81 -1.45 13.05
N GLY A 207 13.25 -2.46 13.70
CA GLY A 207 12.57 -2.30 14.99
C GLY A 207 11.24 -1.54 14.94
N ARG A 208 10.76 -1.15 13.74
CA ARG A 208 9.41 -0.62 13.57
C ARG A 208 8.44 -1.75 13.25
N THR A 209 7.28 -1.69 13.88
CA THR A 209 6.11 -2.51 13.56
C THR A 209 5.01 -1.59 13.01
N PRO A 210 4.25 -1.99 11.97
CA PRO A 210 3.16 -1.19 11.46
C PRO A 210 2.10 -0.97 12.54
N SER A 211 1.34 0.11 12.38
CA SER A 211 0.03 0.25 13.01
C SER A 211 -0.86 -0.91 12.54
N ALA A 212 -1.53 -1.57 13.49
CA ALA A 212 -2.27 -2.83 13.30
C ALA A 212 -3.08 -2.91 12.01
N SER A 213 -3.01 -4.06 11.32
CA SER A 213 -3.90 -4.37 10.20
C SER A 213 -5.37 -4.41 10.64
N SER A 214 -6.29 -4.19 9.69
CA SER A 214 -7.73 -4.35 9.90
C SER A 214 -8.05 -5.68 10.61
N SER A 215 -8.96 -5.65 11.59
CA SER A 215 -9.36 -6.81 12.38
C SER A 215 -9.98 -7.96 11.58
N HIS A 216 -10.32 -7.73 10.31
CA HIS A 216 -11.00 -8.68 9.44
C HIS A 216 -10.04 -9.46 8.52
N ILE A 217 -8.75 -9.13 8.50
CA ILE A 217 -7.75 -9.81 7.66
C ILE A 217 -6.88 -10.69 8.54
N ARG A 218 -6.71 -11.96 8.17
CA ARG A 218 -5.71 -12.83 8.78
C ARG A 218 -4.32 -12.45 8.28
N TYR A 219 -3.69 -11.54 9.00
CA TYR A 219 -2.36 -11.02 8.69
C TYR A 219 -1.26 -11.90 9.31
N ILE A 220 -0.41 -12.46 8.46
CA ILE A 220 0.82 -13.15 8.86
C ILE A 220 1.98 -12.20 8.58
N PRO A 221 2.58 -11.60 9.61
CA PRO A 221 3.62 -10.60 9.44
C PRO A 221 4.95 -11.22 8.98
N THR A 222 5.71 -10.46 8.20
CA THR A 222 7.16 -10.66 8.07
C THR A 222 7.88 -10.40 9.41
N ASP A 223 9.07 -11.00 9.53
CA ASP A 223 10.06 -10.70 10.57
C ASP A 223 10.86 -9.41 10.27
N ASN A 224 10.78 -8.88 9.04
CA ASN A 224 11.44 -7.65 8.63
C ASN A 224 10.74 -6.40 9.20
N GLY A 225 11.51 -5.33 9.40
CA GLY A 225 10.99 -4.05 9.89
C GLY A 225 9.99 -3.41 8.92
N ARG A 226 9.01 -2.66 9.44
CA ARG A 226 8.01 -1.98 8.62
C ARG A 226 7.68 -0.59 9.14
N ALA A 227 7.62 0.39 8.24
CA ALA A 227 7.18 1.75 8.54
C ALA A 227 6.10 2.20 7.55
N GLY A 228 5.13 2.98 8.02
CA GLY A 228 4.05 3.53 7.19
C GLY A 228 3.92 5.04 7.36
N ILE A 229 3.88 5.79 6.26
CA ILE A 229 3.55 7.22 6.21
C ILE A 229 2.29 7.37 5.37
N ASN A 230 1.18 7.75 6.02
CA ASN A 230 -0.14 7.87 5.39
C ASN A 230 -0.42 9.28 4.84
N SER A 231 0.61 10.10 4.71
CA SER A 231 0.56 11.44 4.12
C SER A 231 1.53 11.53 2.93
N LYS A 232 1.45 12.61 2.16
CA LYS A 232 2.35 12.82 1.02
C LYS A 232 3.75 13.20 1.48
N LEU A 233 4.75 12.52 0.95
CA LEU A 233 6.15 12.92 1.03
C LEU A 233 6.59 13.50 -0.31
N THR A 234 7.10 14.73 -0.32
CA THR A 234 7.65 15.38 -1.52
C THR A 234 9.15 15.57 -1.36
N LEU A 235 9.93 15.14 -2.33
CA LEU A 235 11.38 15.36 -2.41
C LEU A 235 11.66 16.43 -3.46
N THR A 236 12.49 17.42 -3.16
CA THR A 236 12.82 18.48 -4.13
C THR A 236 14.20 19.08 -3.90
N GLY A 237 14.76 19.77 -4.88
CA GLY A 237 16.09 20.38 -4.76
C GLY A 237 17.21 19.35 -4.56
N GLY A 238 17.11 18.20 -5.22
CA GLY A 238 18.08 17.09 -5.15
C GLY A 238 18.01 16.23 -3.89
N ALA A 239 16.91 16.27 -3.14
CA ALA A 239 16.75 15.40 -1.97
C ALA A 239 16.51 13.95 -2.41
N ASP A 240 17.24 13.04 -1.77
CA ASP A 240 17.16 11.60 -2.04
C ASP A 240 16.43 10.87 -0.90
N LEU A 241 15.89 9.69 -1.21
CA LEU A 241 15.26 8.80 -0.23
C LEU A 241 15.91 7.42 -0.30
N THR A 242 16.46 6.97 0.82
CA THR A 242 16.97 5.60 0.99
C THR A 242 16.05 4.83 1.93
N VAL A 243 15.62 3.62 1.54
CA VAL A 243 14.92 2.70 2.44
C VAL A 243 15.90 1.66 2.99
N LYS A 244 15.93 1.44 4.29
CA LYS A 244 16.90 0.57 4.96
C LYS A 244 16.21 -0.43 5.90
N ASN A 245 16.64 -1.70 5.84
CA ASN A 245 16.25 -2.79 6.74
C ASN A 245 14.75 -3.18 6.78
N GLY A 246 14.06 -3.21 5.63
CA GLY A 246 12.69 -3.73 5.55
C GLY A 246 11.77 -2.97 4.59
N TYR A 247 10.49 -2.84 4.93
CA TYR A 247 9.47 -2.26 4.05
C TYR A 247 9.05 -0.85 4.49
N LEU A 248 9.19 0.12 3.60
CA LEU A 248 8.60 1.45 3.76
C LEU A 248 7.34 1.57 2.91
N TYR A 249 6.21 1.76 3.56
CA TYR A 249 4.93 2.05 2.94
C TYR A 249 4.70 3.57 2.94
N LEU A 250 4.51 4.18 1.78
CA LEU A 250 4.13 5.58 1.62
C LEU A 250 2.77 5.64 0.93
N SER A 251 1.86 6.50 1.39
CA SER A 251 0.63 6.77 0.63
C SER A 251 0.99 7.37 -0.73
N ASP A 252 1.65 8.53 -0.69
CA ASP A 252 1.99 9.29 -1.87
C ASP A 252 3.45 9.76 -1.78
N LEU A 253 4.18 9.62 -2.89
CA LEU A 253 5.55 10.06 -3.04
C LEU A 253 5.68 10.93 -4.29
N GLU A 254 6.17 12.14 -4.13
CA GLU A 254 6.56 13.01 -5.26
C GLU A 254 8.07 13.19 -5.29
N ALA A 255 8.71 12.78 -6.38
CA ALA A 255 10.14 12.97 -6.63
C ALA A 255 10.38 14.19 -7.54
N GLY A 256 11.21 15.12 -7.06
CA GLY A 256 11.59 16.33 -7.78
C GLY A 256 12.86 16.15 -8.63
N GLU A 257 13.35 17.26 -9.17
CA GLU A 257 14.55 17.25 -10.04
C GLU A 257 15.77 16.70 -9.31
N GLY A 258 16.40 15.71 -9.94
CA GLY A 258 17.63 15.07 -9.48
C GLY A 258 17.43 14.05 -8.37
N SER A 259 16.21 13.82 -7.87
CA SER A 259 15.96 12.91 -6.76
C SER A 259 16.25 11.45 -7.13
N GLU A 260 16.98 10.76 -6.27
CA GLU A 260 17.21 9.32 -6.30
C GLU A 260 16.45 8.60 -5.19
N LEU A 261 15.76 7.52 -5.56
CA LEU A 261 15.13 6.58 -4.65
C LEU A 261 16.00 5.32 -4.61
N SER A 262 16.53 4.96 -3.44
CA SER A 262 17.51 3.90 -3.28
C SER A 262 17.23 2.98 -2.08
N SER A 263 18.07 1.96 -1.91
CA SER A 263 17.90 0.92 -0.91
C SER A 263 19.23 0.57 -0.22
N GLU A 264 19.19 0.49 1.10
CA GLU A 264 20.17 -0.20 1.95
C GLU A 264 19.49 -1.42 2.59
N GLY A 265 18.97 -2.28 1.74
CA GLY A 265 18.25 -3.49 2.16
C GLY A 265 16.78 -3.21 2.48
N GLY A 266 16.24 -2.14 1.91
CA GLY A 266 14.84 -1.78 1.98
C GLY A 266 14.07 -2.02 0.70
N ARG A 267 12.76 -2.00 0.82
CA ARG A 267 11.79 -2.01 -0.29
C ARG A 267 10.82 -0.86 -0.11
N LEU A 268 10.42 -0.25 -1.22
CA LEU A 268 9.52 0.91 -1.21
C LEU A 268 8.16 0.51 -1.79
N VAL A 269 7.10 0.72 -1.01
CA VAL A 269 5.73 0.42 -1.42
C VAL A 269 4.95 1.73 -1.40
N VAL A 270 4.64 2.28 -2.58
CA VAL A 270 3.81 3.49 -2.70
C VAL A 270 2.36 3.06 -2.91
N THR A 271 1.55 3.09 -1.87
CA THR A 271 0.21 2.48 -1.89
C THR A 271 -0.77 3.24 -2.79
N GLU A 272 -0.54 4.52 -3.06
CA GLU A 272 -1.33 5.33 -3.98
C GLU A 272 -0.47 5.89 -5.13
N ALA A 273 0.00 7.14 -5.06
CA ALA A 273 0.65 7.80 -6.20
C ALA A 273 2.17 7.92 -6.06
N LEU A 274 2.89 7.38 -7.05
CA LEU A 274 4.28 7.76 -7.33
C LEU A 274 4.30 8.81 -8.44
N THR A 275 4.69 10.03 -8.09
CA THR A 275 4.74 11.18 -9.00
C THR A 275 6.17 11.61 -9.23
N VAL A 276 6.55 11.87 -10.48
CA VAL A 276 7.74 12.65 -10.80
C VAL A 276 7.28 14.03 -11.27
N ALA A 277 7.79 15.08 -10.62
CA ALA A 277 7.35 16.45 -10.88
C ALA A 277 7.54 16.82 -12.36
N SER A 278 6.61 17.60 -12.94
CA SER A 278 6.69 18.00 -14.35
C SER A 278 8.00 18.75 -14.64
N GLY A 279 8.71 18.32 -15.68
CA GLY A 279 10.02 18.84 -16.05
C GLY A 279 11.19 18.29 -15.23
N ALA A 280 10.92 17.41 -14.26
CA ALA A 280 11.94 16.80 -13.43
C ALA A 280 12.48 15.48 -14.01
N THR A 281 13.71 15.16 -13.60
CA THR A 281 14.35 13.87 -13.73
C THR A 281 14.50 13.22 -12.36
N ALA A 282 14.17 11.93 -12.25
CA ALA A 282 14.34 11.14 -11.03
C ALA A 282 14.83 9.72 -11.37
N THR A 283 15.40 9.02 -10.38
CA THR A 283 15.97 7.68 -10.57
C THR A 283 15.49 6.72 -9.49
N ILE A 284 15.10 5.50 -9.88
CA ILE A 284 15.05 4.34 -8.99
C ILE A 284 16.39 3.62 -9.11
N ALA A 285 17.20 3.67 -8.07
CA ALA A 285 18.56 3.18 -8.04
C ALA A 285 18.64 1.65 -8.17
N SER A 286 19.81 1.16 -8.57
CA SER A 286 20.07 -0.28 -8.61
C SER A 286 19.87 -0.91 -7.24
N GLY A 287 19.20 -2.07 -7.20
CA GLY A 287 18.92 -2.80 -5.95
C GLY A 287 17.63 -2.37 -5.24
N LEU A 288 17.05 -1.20 -5.56
CA LEU A 288 15.72 -0.87 -5.05
C LEU A 288 14.65 -1.64 -5.83
N VAL A 289 13.82 -2.37 -5.10
CA VAL A 289 12.53 -2.85 -5.58
C VAL A 289 11.46 -1.92 -5.05
N ALA A 290 10.77 -1.24 -5.96
CA ALA A 290 9.69 -0.32 -5.66
C ALA A 290 8.37 -0.79 -6.28
N SER A 291 7.26 -0.43 -5.66
CA SER A 291 5.93 -0.56 -6.26
C SER A 291 5.13 0.73 -6.12
N CYS A 292 4.19 0.94 -7.04
CA CYS A 292 3.18 1.98 -6.92
C CYS A 292 1.83 1.54 -7.48
N LYS A 293 0.73 2.01 -6.91
CA LYS A 293 -0.58 1.80 -7.54
C LYS A 293 -0.73 2.65 -8.80
N SER A 294 -0.53 3.96 -8.69
CA SER A 294 -0.67 4.89 -9.81
C SER A 294 0.64 5.64 -10.09
N LEU A 295 1.13 5.55 -11.33
CA LEU A 295 2.32 6.27 -11.77
C LEU A 295 1.95 7.56 -12.52
N TYR A 296 2.56 8.67 -12.13
CA TYR A 296 2.41 10.00 -12.76
C TYR A 296 3.77 10.53 -13.23
N CYS A 297 3.98 10.59 -14.54
CA CYS A 297 5.25 11.02 -15.15
C CYS A 297 5.04 11.99 -16.33
N GLU A 298 3.95 12.76 -16.33
CA GLU A 298 3.66 13.70 -17.42
C GLU A 298 4.72 14.82 -17.51
N GLY A 299 5.42 14.88 -18.64
CA GLY A 299 6.50 15.86 -18.86
C GLY A 299 7.74 15.63 -18.00
N ALA A 300 7.89 14.45 -17.39
CA ALA A 300 9.01 14.09 -16.51
C ALA A 300 9.77 12.87 -17.05
N THR A 301 10.98 12.61 -16.51
CA THR A 301 11.75 11.41 -16.82
C THR A 301 12.05 10.63 -15.54
N LEU A 302 11.55 9.41 -15.45
CA LEU A 302 11.93 8.45 -14.41
C LEU A 302 12.86 7.39 -15.00
N THR A 303 14.06 7.25 -14.46
CA THR A 303 15.02 6.21 -14.87
C THR A 303 14.94 5.03 -13.91
N ILE A 304 14.76 3.81 -14.42
CA ILE A 304 14.65 2.60 -13.59
C ILE A 304 15.90 1.74 -13.75
N ASN A 305 16.83 1.87 -12.80
CA ASN A 305 18.01 1.02 -12.68
C ASN A 305 17.76 -0.17 -11.74
N GLY A 306 16.82 -0.04 -10.81
CA GLY A 306 16.29 -1.11 -9.97
C GLY A 306 15.12 -1.82 -10.65
N LYS A 307 14.05 -2.09 -9.88
CA LYS A 307 12.81 -2.67 -10.37
C LYS A 307 11.60 -1.87 -9.91
N LEU A 308 10.65 -1.63 -10.80
CA LEU A 308 9.40 -0.95 -10.50
C LEU A 308 8.19 -1.82 -10.90
N TYR A 309 7.33 -2.11 -9.93
CA TYR A 309 5.99 -2.65 -10.18
C TYR A 309 4.96 -1.52 -10.18
N TYR A 310 3.98 -1.57 -11.10
CA TYR A 310 2.91 -0.58 -11.13
C TYR A 310 1.55 -1.21 -11.46
N GLU A 311 0.44 -0.70 -10.89
CA GLU A 311 -0.89 -1.16 -11.33
C GLU A 311 -1.34 -0.42 -12.61
N ASN A 312 -1.23 0.91 -12.61
CA ASN A 312 -1.64 1.74 -13.74
C ASN A 312 -0.70 2.95 -13.95
N VAL A 313 -0.70 3.48 -15.18
CA VAL A 313 -0.10 4.77 -15.52
C VAL A 313 -1.24 5.78 -15.65
N SER A 314 -1.34 6.70 -14.69
CA SER A 314 -2.39 7.72 -14.65
C SER A 314 -2.07 8.92 -15.56
N SER A 315 -0.80 9.27 -15.71
CA SER A 315 -0.36 10.28 -16.69
C SER A 315 1.10 10.08 -17.13
N GLY A 316 1.42 10.51 -18.34
CA GLY A 316 2.75 10.32 -18.94
C GLY A 316 2.91 8.97 -19.65
N THR A 317 4.14 8.48 -19.71
CA THR A 317 4.50 7.21 -20.38
C THR A 317 5.20 6.27 -19.41
N ILE A 318 5.11 4.96 -19.67
CA ILE A 318 5.84 3.94 -18.92
C ILE A 318 7.35 4.25 -18.99
N PRO A 319 8.06 4.32 -17.85
CA PRO A 319 9.51 4.50 -17.82
C PRO A 319 10.27 3.38 -18.53
N SER A 320 11.48 3.68 -19.02
CA SER A 320 12.39 2.64 -19.52
C SER A 320 13.13 1.95 -18.37
N GLY A 321 13.29 0.62 -18.44
CA GLY A 321 14.04 -0.20 -17.47
C GLY A 321 13.31 -1.51 -17.14
N ASP A 322 13.63 -2.14 -15.99
CA ASP A 322 12.86 -3.29 -15.46
C ASP A 322 11.58 -2.78 -14.78
N VAL A 323 10.54 -2.60 -15.60
CA VAL A 323 9.22 -2.10 -15.18
C VAL A 323 8.18 -3.14 -15.54
N VAL A 324 7.37 -3.55 -14.57
CA VAL A 324 6.40 -4.64 -14.73
C VAL A 324 5.04 -4.20 -14.22
N GLN A 325 4.00 -4.38 -15.02
CA GLN A 325 2.64 -4.14 -14.54
C GLN A 325 2.24 -5.26 -13.58
N VAL A 326 1.63 -4.93 -12.44
CA VAL A 326 1.24 -5.89 -11.39
C VAL A 326 0.36 -7.01 -11.95
N PHE A 327 -0.51 -6.70 -12.92
CA PHE A 327 -1.34 -7.68 -13.63
C PHE A 327 -0.49 -8.76 -14.32
N ASP A 328 0.55 -8.37 -15.06
CA ASP A 328 1.44 -9.29 -15.78
C ASP A 328 2.35 -10.08 -14.81
N ALA A 329 2.53 -9.57 -13.60
CA ALA A 329 3.32 -10.21 -12.54
C ALA A 329 2.52 -11.24 -11.73
N GLN A 330 1.22 -11.43 -11.97
CA GLN A 330 0.43 -12.45 -11.28
C GLN A 330 0.79 -13.88 -11.72
N VAL A 331 0.42 -14.86 -10.90
CA VAL A 331 0.57 -16.28 -11.24
C VAL A 331 -0.63 -16.69 -12.10
N PRO A 332 -0.44 -17.30 -13.28
CA PRO A 332 -1.58 -17.72 -14.10
C PRO A 332 -2.55 -18.64 -13.35
N TYR A 333 -3.85 -18.41 -13.55
CA TYR A 333 -4.94 -19.20 -12.97
C TYR A 333 -4.99 -19.21 -11.42
N SER A 334 -4.43 -18.19 -10.76
CA SER A 334 -4.39 -18.10 -9.30
C SER A 334 -5.73 -17.73 -8.65
N HIS A 335 -6.71 -17.32 -9.44
CA HIS A 335 -8.10 -17.08 -9.04
C HIS A 335 -8.98 -18.32 -9.26
N PHE A 336 -8.42 -19.44 -9.75
CA PHE A 336 -9.04 -20.77 -9.75
C PHE A 336 -10.35 -20.93 -10.53
N ASP A 337 -10.64 -20.05 -11.49
CA ASP A 337 -11.83 -20.12 -12.37
C ASP A 337 -11.73 -21.13 -13.52
N HIS A 338 -10.55 -21.73 -13.73
CA HIS A 338 -10.25 -22.50 -14.93
C HIS A 338 -9.75 -23.89 -14.58
N TRP A 339 -10.52 -24.89 -15.00
CA TRP A 339 -10.24 -26.29 -14.74
C TRP A 339 -10.37 -27.13 -16.01
N TYR A 340 -9.58 -28.19 -16.08
CA TYR A 340 -9.64 -29.16 -17.17
C TYR A 340 -9.38 -30.58 -16.67
N GLU A 341 -9.87 -31.54 -17.44
CA GLU A 341 -9.60 -32.95 -17.24
C GLU A 341 -8.42 -33.39 -18.11
N LYS A 342 -7.50 -34.17 -17.54
CA LYS A 342 -6.40 -34.80 -18.27
C LYS A 342 -6.31 -36.29 -18.00
N SER A 343 -6.01 -37.06 -19.04
CA SER A 343 -5.76 -38.49 -18.88
C SER A 343 -4.41 -38.71 -18.21
N VAL A 344 -4.40 -39.54 -17.16
CA VAL A 344 -3.18 -39.96 -16.48
C VAL A 344 -3.05 -41.48 -16.55
N SER A 345 -1.83 -41.96 -16.64
CA SER A 345 -1.50 -43.39 -16.64
C SER A 345 -0.36 -43.65 -15.69
N GLY A 346 -0.41 -44.77 -14.99
CA GLY A 346 0.64 -45.18 -14.08
C GLY A 346 0.65 -46.68 -13.87
N ASN A 347 1.80 -47.19 -13.46
CA ASN A 347 1.92 -48.58 -13.04
C ASN A 347 1.86 -48.64 -11.51
N LEU A 348 0.88 -49.36 -10.98
CA LEU A 348 0.66 -49.56 -9.56
C LEU A 348 0.74 -51.06 -9.27
N LEU A 349 1.80 -51.47 -8.57
CA LEU A 349 2.08 -52.87 -8.22
C LEU A 349 2.06 -53.84 -9.42
N GLY A 350 2.58 -53.39 -10.56
CA GLY A 350 2.62 -54.18 -11.79
C GLY A 350 1.33 -54.13 -12.62
N LEU A 351 0.32 -53.39 -12.18
CA LEU A 351 -0.91 -53.14 -12.93
C LEU A 351 -0.86 -51.78 -13.60
N ASP A 352 -1.10 -51.74 -14.91
CA ASP A 352 -1.26 -50.49 -15.64
C ASP A 352 -2.67 -49.94 -15.40
N LEU A 353 -2.74 -48.75 -14.82
CA LEU A 353 -3.97 -48.05 -14.50
C LEU A 353 -4.10 -46.77 -15.32
N LEU A 354 -5.34 -46.43 -15.61
CA LEU A 354 -5.72 -45.19 -16.28
C LEU A 354 -6.67 -44.41 -15.38
N GLY A 355 -6.47 -43.11 -15.30
CA GLY A 355 -7.26 -42.17 -14.52
C GLY A 355 -7.59 -40.90 -15.32
N ILE A 356 -8.53 -40.14 -14.79
CA ILE A 356 -8.81 -38.78 -15.25
C ILE A 356 -8.52 -37.85 -14.06
N SER A 357 -7.47 -37.06 -14.19
CA SER A 357 -7.05 -36.07 -13.20
C SER A 357 -7.71 -34.73 -13.51
N ILE A 358 -8.26 -34.08 -12.48
CA ILE A 358 -8.76 -32.72 -12.54
C ILE A 358 -7.61 -31.76 -12.21
N SER A 359 -7.39 -30.74 -13.05
CA SER A 359 -6.26 -29.81 -12.94
C SER A 359 -6.68 -28.37 -13.21
N ILE A 360 -5.95 -27.42 -12.62
CA ILE A 360 -6.17 -25.97 -12.80
C ILE A 360 -5.41 -25.51 -14.04
N GLY A 361 -6.10 -24.80 -14.94
CA GLY A 361 -5.56 -24.29 -16.19
C GLY A 361 -6.47 -24.56 -17.38
N THR A 362 -5.89 -24.63 -18.58
CA THR A 362 -6.61 -24.90 -19.82
C THR A 362 -5.97 -26.07 -20.59
N SER A 363 -6.76 -26.76 -21.41
CA SER A 363 -6.37 -27.98 -22.13
C SER A 363 -5.63 -27.74 -23.46
N THR A 364 -5.38 -26.49 -23.85
CA THR A 364 -4.76 -26.11 -25.13
C THR A 364 -3.26 -25.82 -25.01
N ASP A 365 -2.54 -25.83 -26.15
CA ASP A 365 -1.08 -25.63 -26.31
C ASP A 365 -0.51 -24.33 -25.68
N ASP A 366 -1.36 -23.45 -25.14
CA ASP A 366 -0.99 -22.25 -24.36
C ASP A 366 -0.57 -22.55 -22.91
N GLY A 367 -0.49 -23.83 -22.53
CA GLY A 367 0.17 -24.30 -21.30
C GLY A 367 -0.84 -24.78 -20.26
N ALA A 368 -0.65 -26.02 -19.81
CA ALA A 368 -1.47 -26.80 -18.89
C ALA A 368 -1.67 -26.22 -17.45
N GLY A 369 -1.38 -24.93 -17.25
CA GLY A 369 -1.32 -24.25 -15.94
C GLY A 369 -0.06 -24.61 -15.15
N PRO A 370 0.46 -23.70 -14.29
CA PRO A 370 1.63 -23.99 -13.46
C PRO A 370 1.29 -24.77 -12.18
N TRP A 371 0.01 -25.07 -11.97
CA TRP A 371 -0.54 -25.69 -10.77
C TRP A 371 -0.67 -27.20 -10.93
N ALA A 372 -0.18 -27.93 -9.94
CA ALA A 372 -0.29 -29.38 -9.84
C ALA A 372 -0.88 -29.80 -8.48
N SER A 373 -1.37 -31.03 -8.41
CA SER A 373 -1.90 -31.63 -7.18
C SER A 373 -1.62 -33.13 -7.17
N ALA A 374 -1.95 -33.77 -6.04
CA ALA A 374 -1.91 -35.22 -5.90
C ALA A 374 -2.96 -35.96 -6.76
N ASN A 375 -3.88 -35.24 -7.41
CA ASN A 375 -4.86 -35.82 -8.33
C ASN A 375 -4.20 -36.68 -9.41
N ASP A 376 -3.00 -36.31 -9.87
CA ASP A 376 -2.28 -37.07 -10.89
C ASP A 376 -1.92 -38.50 -10.42
N GLY A 377 -1.79 -38.72 -9.11
CA GLY A 377 -1.65 -40.04 -8.52
C GLY A 377 -2.99 -40.69 -8.17
N THR A 378 -3.89 -39.97 -7.49
CA THR A 378 -5.15 -40.54 -6.98
C THR A 378 -6.17 -40.84 -8.07
N ALA A 379 -6.09 -40.17 -9.22
CA ALA A 379 -6.98 -40.44 -10.35
C ALA A 379 -6.80 -41.88 -10.89
N LEU A 380 -5.64 -42.50 -10.68
CA LEU A 380 -5.40 -43.92 -10.97
C LEU A 380 -6.31 -44.84 -10.13
N LEU A 381 -6.71 -44.35 -8.95
CA LEU A 381 -7.67 -44.97 -8.02
C LEU A 381 -9.08 -44.37 -8.13
N LYS A 382 -9.35 -43.60 -9.19
CA LYS A 382 -10.64 -42.95 -9.47
C LYS A 382 -11.09 -41.92 -8.43
N SER A 383 -10.13 -41.24 -7.80
CA SER A 383 -10.38 -40.16 -6.84
C SER A 383 -9.64 -38.87 -7.22
N ASN A 384 -10.26 -37.73 -6.97
CA ASN A 384 -9.68 -36.39 -7.14
C ASN A 384 -9.94 -35.58 -5.86
N PRO A 385 -9.04 -35.64 -4.86
CA PRO A 385 -9.18 -34.90 -3.60
C PRO A 385 -9.18 -33.37 -3.76
N THR A 386 -8.62 -32.86 -4.87
CA THR A 386 -8.64 -31.44 -5.21
C THR A 386 -9.56 -31.18 -6.40
N THR A 387 -10.58 -30.35 -6.26
CA THR A 387 -11.56 -30.10 -7.33
C THR A 387 -11.93 -28.62 -7.42
N SER A 388 -12.57 -28.25 -8.53
CA SER A 388 -13.37 -27.04 -8.60
C SER A 388 -14.55 -27.12 -7.63
N GLU A 389 -14.95 -25.97 -7.09
CA GLU A 389 -16.17 -25.73 -6.32
C GLU A 389 -16.89 -24.54 -6.93
N THR A 390 -18.22 -24.62 -7.06
CA THR A 390 -19.04 -23.59 -7.72
C THR A 390 -20.16 -23.05 -6.83
N GLU A 391 -20.46 -23.72 -5.72
CA GLU A 391 -21.52 -23.29 -4.80
C GLU A 391 -20.95 -22.51 -3.61
N HIS A 392 -19.83 -22.98 -3.04
CA HIS A 392 -19.13 -22.33 -1.93
C HIS A 392 -17.90 -21.57 -2.41
N VAL A 393 -18.15 -20.45 -3.08
CA VAL A 393 -17.14 -19.61 -3.75
C VAL A 393 -17.22 -18.17 -3.29
N LEU A 394 -16.11 -17.43 -3.39
CA LEU A 394 -16.14 -15.97 -3.26
C LEU A 394 -16.55 -15.34 -4.60
N SER A 395 -15.94 -15.83 -5.69
CA SER A 395 -16.13 -15.37 -7.06
C SER A 395 -15.84 -16.51 -8.02
N GLY A 396 -16.51 -16.55 -9.17
CA GLY A 396 -16.27 -17.57 -10.20
C GLY A 396 -16.27 -19.02 -9.68
N GLU A 397 -15.12 -19.69 -9.73
CA GLU A 397 -14.90 -21.01 -9.15
C GLU A 397 -13.75 -20.99 -8.11
N ALA A 398 -13.84 -21.84 -7.08
CA ALA A 398 -12.81 -21.95 -6.05
C ALA A 398 -12.06 -23.28 -6.11
N CYS A 399 -10.86 -23.32 -5.52
CA CYS A 399 -10.10 -24.56 -5.32
C CYS A 399 -10.50 -25.21 -4.00
N LYS A 400 -11.19 -26.36 -4.08
CA LYS A 400 -11.54 -27.21 -2.93
C LYS A 400 -10.53 -28.33 -2.79
N MET A 401 -9.87 -28.40 -1.65
CA MET A 401 -8.99 -29.49 -1.23
C MET A 401 -9.65 -30.24 -0.08
N ALA A 402 -10.07 -31.48 -0.31
CA ALA A 402 -10.72 -32.32 0.69
C ALA A 402 -9.82 -33.52 1.01
N SER A 403 -9.52 -33.72 2.29
CA SER A 403 -8.86 -34.93 2.75
C SER A 403 -9.86 -36.08 2.79
N GLU A 404 -9.51 -37.24 2.24
CA GLU A 404 -10.43 -38.37 2.09
C GLU A 404 -9.77 -39.75 2.23
N GLU A 405 -10.61 -40.77 2.43
CA GLU A 405 -10.23 -42.19 2.39
C GLU A 405 -10.49 -42.75 0.99
N VAL A 406 -9.42 -43.10 0.27
CA VAL A 406 -9.51 -43.65 -1.09
C VAL A 406 -9.49 -45.17 -1.06
N SER A 407 -10.49 -45.82 -1.67
CA SER A 407 -10.59 -47.28 -1.72
C SER A 407 -9.60 -47.90 -2.71
N LEU A 408 -8.93 -48.97 -2.29
CA LEU A 408 -8.04 -49.78 -3.14
C LEU A 408 -8.75 -50.99 -3.76
N SER A 409 -10.09 -51.02 -3.73
CA SER A 409 -10.89 -52.13 -4.26
C SER A 409 -10.64 -52.42 -5.75
N LEU A 410 -10.23 -51.43 -6.54
CA LEU A 410 -9.82 -51.60 -7.94
C LEU A 410 -8.64 -52.58 -8.10
N LEU A 411 -7.82 -52.74 -7.06
CA LEU A 411 -6.68 -53.64 -7.01
C LEU A 411 -7.06 -55.06 -6.55
N GLY A 412 -8.36 -55.38 -6.48
CA GLY A 412 -9.04 -56.45 -5.73
C GLY A 412 -8.58 -57.92 -5.86
N LEU A 413 -7.42 -58.19 -6.46
CA LEU A 413 -6.74 -59.49 -6.48
C LEU A 413 -5.36 -59.47 -5.82
N LEU A 414 -4.83 -58.30 -5.46
CA LEU A 414 -3.54 -58.16 -4.79
C LEU A 414 -3.71 -58.29 -3.26
N PRO A 415 -2.91 -59.12 -2.57
CA PRO A 415 -2.94 -59.23 -1.12
C PRO A 415 -2.27 -58.01 -0.48
N LEU A 416 -3.05 -56.94 -0.30
CA LEU A 416 -2.60 -55.71 0.36
C LEU A 416 -2.88 -55.77 1.86
N PRO A 417 -1.99 -55.23 2.71
CA PRO A 417 -2.17 -55.19 4.17
C PRO A 417 -3.27 -54.20 4.62
N PHE A 418 -3.82 -53.42 3.70
CA PHE A 418 -4.91 -52.46 3.93
C PHE A 418 -5.78 -52.35 2.67
N THR A 419 -7.01 -51.89 2.85
CA THR A 419 -8.03 -51.78 1.78
C THR A 419 -8.28 -50.35 1.32
N HIS A 420 -7.67 -49.37 1.99
CA HIS A 420 -7.83 -47.95 1.74
C HIS A 420 -6.52 -47.20 2.00
N VAL A 421 -6.42 -45.98 1.46
CA VAL A 421 -5.34 -45.04 1.74
C VAL A 421 -5.92 -43.67 2.06
N PHE A 422 -5.43 -43.02 3.11
CA PHE A 422 -5.72 -41.62 3.40
C PHE A 422 -5.01 -40.74 2.39
N VAL A 423 -5.68 -39.74 1.83
CA VAL A 423 -5.06 -38.74 0.97
C VAL A 423 -5.55 -37.36 1.37
N ALA A 424 -4.61 -36.42 1.51
CA ALA A 424 -4.95 -35.01 1.69
C ALA A 424 -5.16 -34.32 0.34
N GLY A 425 -6.18 -33.46 0.25
CA GLY A 425 -6.30 -32.53 -0.85
C GLY A 425 -5.16 -31.51 -0.79
N ASN A 426 -4.49 -31.29 -1.91
CA ASN A 426 -3.37 -30.35 -2.00
C ASN A 426 -3.31 -29.63 -3.34
N LEU A 427 -2.51 -28.56 -3.35
CA LEU A 427 -2.25 -27.74 -4.53
C LEU A 427 -0.83 -27.18 -4.42
N PHE A 428 -0.08 -27.17 -5.51
CA PHE A 428 1.26 -26.57 -5.51
C PHE A 428 1.69 -26.07 -6.89
N LEU A 429 2.56 -25.07 -6.91
CA LEU A 429 3.27 -24.66 -8.12
C LEU A 429 4.36 -25.68 -8.46
N GLY A 430 4.30 -26.24 -9.67
CA GLY A 430 5.29 -27.18 -10.17
C GLY A 430 4.67 -28.35 -10.93
N THR A 431 5.20 -29.55 -10.74
CA THR A 431 4.78 -30.74 -11.51
C THR A 431 4.71 -31.99 -10.65
N TYR A 432 3.68 -32.81 -10.86
CA TYR A 432 3.62 -34.17 -10.32
C TYR A 432 4.36 -35.13 -11.27
N SER A 433 5.37 -35.83 -10.76
CA SER A 433 6.22 -36.68 -11.62
C SER A 433 5.73 -38.12 -11.67
N LYS A 434 5.58 -38.77 -10.51
CA LYS A 434 5.05 -40.14 -10.43
C LYS A 434 4.68 -40.52 -9.00
N THR A 435 3.77 -41.47 -8.88
CA THR A 435 3.55 -42.18 -7.62
C THR A 435 4.64 -43.24 -7.45
N LEU A 436 5.39 -43.18 -6.34
CA LEU A 436 6.38 -44.18 -5.96
C LEU A 436 5.71 -45.28 -5.18
N ILE A 437 5.72 -46.49 -5.67
CA ILE A 437 5.14 -47.62 -4.94
C ILE A 437 6.21 -48.70 -4.82
N THR A 438 7.29 -48.30 -4.14
CA THR A 438 8.46 -49.13 -3.82
C THR A 438 8.35 -49.78 -2.44
N SER A 439 7.39 -49.34 -1.60
CA SER A 439 7.07 -49.89 -0.28
C SER A 439 5.55 -50.02 -0.10
N MET A 440 5.11 -50.70 0.96
CA MET A 440 3.70 -51.13 1.15
C MET A 440 2.70 -49.97 1.10
N LEU A 441 3.03 -48.74 1.55
CA LEU A 441 2.16 -47.55 1.54
C LEU A 441 2.40 -46.61 0.33
N GLY A 442 3.50 -46.80 -0.39
CA GLY A 442 3.93 -45.88 -1.44
C GLY A 442 4.22 -44.46 -0.96
N GLY A 443 4.57 -43.60 -1.89
CA GLY A 443 4.81 -42.17 -1.77
C GLY A 443 4.65 -41.52 -3.14
N ALA A 444 5.03 -40.26 -3.29
CA ALA A 444 4.98 -39.55 -4.56
C ALA A 444 6.27 -38.75 -4.78
N GLN A 445 6.68 -38.67 -6.04
CA GLN A 445 7.72 -37.75 -6.49
C GLN A 445 7.07 -36.59 -7.24
N MET A 446 7.43 -35.39 -6.84
CA MET A 446 6.94 -34.14 -7.40
C MET A 446 8.06 -33.10 -7.42
N THR A 447 7.88 -32.06 -8.21
CA THR A 447 8.77 -30.90 -8.21
C THR A 447 7.97 -29.70 -7.73
N PHE A 448 8.43 -29.05 -6.67
CA PHE A 448 7.91 -27.77 -6.20
C PHE A 448 8.74 -26.62 -6.75
N GLY A 449 8.04 -25.60 -7.23
CA GLY A 449 8.63 -24.38 -7.75
C GLY A 449 8.54 -24.29 -9.28
N ILE A 450 8.13 -23.12 -9.75
CA ILE A 450 8.24 -22.70 -11.16
C ILE A 450 9.26 -21.58 -11.26
N PRO A 451 9.90 -21.35 -12.43
CA PRO A 451 10.72 -20.15 -12.62
C PRO A 451 9.94 -18.89 -12.23
N SER A 452 10.51 -18.04 -11.38
CA SER A 452 9.81 -16.86 -10.85
C SER A 452 9.54 -15.81 -11.92
N GLN A 453 10.28 -15.85 -13.04
CA GLN A 453 10.26 -14.85 -14.12
C GLN A 453 10.50 -13.43 -13.58
N GLY A 454 11.36 -13.31 -12.57
CA GLY A 454 11.71 -12.02 -11.97
C GLY A 454 10.67 -11.46 -11.00
N ARG A 455 9.62 -12.22 -10.63
CA ARG A 455 8.68 -11.86 -9.57
C ARG A 455 9.40 -11.75 -8.22
N LEU A 456 9.19 -10.62 -7.55
CA LEU A 456 9.73 -10.30 -6.23
C LEU A 456 8.63 -9.78 -5.28
N PRO A 457 7.56 -10.58 -5.05
CA PRO A 457 6.43 -10.15 -4.23
C PRO A 457 6.85 -9.90 -2.79
N ILE A 458 6.12 -9.01 -2.12
CA ILE A 458 6.27 -8.73 -0.69
C ILE A 458 5.22 -9.49 0.14
N ALA A 459 4.14 -9.94 -0.49
CA ALA A 459 3.13 -10.79 0.15
C ALA A 459 2.38 -11.66 -0.87
N ILE A 460 1.69 -12.68 -0.35
CA ILE A 460 0.58 -13.33 -1.04
C ILE A 460 -0.72 -13.03 -0.28
N THR A 461 -1.77 -12.70 -1.02
CA THR A 461 -3.11 -12.44 -0.51
C THR A 461 -4.11 -13.37 -1.17
N GLY A 462 -5.30 -13.46 -0.60
CA GLY A 462 -6.40 -14.23 -1.13
C GLY A 462 -7.43 -14.52 -0.04
N TYR A 463 -8.28 -15.49 -0.30
CA TYR A 463 -9.35 -15.88 0.61
C TYR A 463 -9.27 -17.38 0.90
N TYR A 464 -9.52 -17.74 2.14
CA TYR A 464 -9.57 -19.15 2.54
C TYR A 464 -10.79 -19.43 3.42
N ASP A 465 -11.35 -20.64 3.30
CA ASP A 465 -12.28 -21.22 4.26
C ASP A 465 -11.76 -22.61 4.61
N TYR A 466 -11.47 -22.85 5.89
CA TYR A 466 -11.03 -24.13 6.40
C TYR A 466 -12.07 -24.73 7.32
N GLN A 467 -12.43 -25.99 7.06
CA GLN A 467 -13.23 -26.82 7.94
C GLN A 467 -12.30 -27.86 8.55
N GLY A 468 -11.88 -27.64 9.79
CA GLY A 468 -10.93 -28.52 10.48
C GLY A 468 -11.61 -29.72 11.12
N GLY A 469 -11.09 -30.92 10.85
CA GLY A 469 -11.55 -32.15 11.48
C GLY A 469 -10.66 -32.62 12.64
N THR A 470 -11.16 -33.56 13.43
CA THR A 470 -10.31 -34.36 14.33
C THR A 470 -9.57 -35.39 13.49
N ILE A 471 -8.25 -35.48 13.63
CA ILE A 471 -7.43 -36.49 12.96
C ILE A 471 -8.03 -37.88 13.21
N ASP A 472 -8.32 -38.61 12.14
CA ASP A 472 -8.85 -39.97 12.16
C ASP A 472 -7.93 -40.98 11.46
N TYR A 473 -6.84 -40.49 10.86
CA TYR A 473 -5.74 -41.28 10.31
C TYR A 473 -4.39 -40.82 10.83
N ILE A 474 -3.56 -41.76 11.28
CA ILE A 474 -2.14 -41.57 11.60
C ILE A 474 -1.35 -42.68 10.91
N ASP A 475 -0.37 -42.31 10.07
CA ASP A 475 0.42 -43.24 9.25
C ASP A 475 -0.45 -44.23 8.47
N ASN A 476 -1.52 -43.73 7.83
CA ASN A 476 -2.54 -44.51 7.13
C ASN A 476 -3.32 -45.54 7.98
N LYS A 477 -3.29 -45.42 9.31
CA LYS A 477 -4.07 -46.27 10.22
C LYS A 477 -5.20 -45.45 10.82
N LYS A 478 -6.42 -46.02 10.83
CA LYS A 478 -7.56 -45.43 11.53
C LYS A 478 -7.24 -45.28 13.01
N GLN A 479 -7.01 -44.05 13.44
CA GLN A 479 -6.63 -43.70 14.79
C GLN A 479 -7.02 -42.26 15.07
N THR A 480 -7.70 -42.03 16.19
CA THR A 480 -8.04 -40.67 16.62
C THR A 480 -6.80 -39.94 17.12
N GLY A 481 -6.55 -38.76 16.57
CA GLY A 481 -5.48 -37.85 16.98
C GLY A 481 -6.01 -36.53 17.54
N GLY A 482 -5.20 -35.48 17.42
CA GLY A 482 -5.58 -34.10 17.76
C GLY A 482 -6.40 -33.44 16.66
N SER A 483 -6.47 -32.10 16.69
CA SER A 483 -7.05 -31.32 15.61
C SER A 483 -6.15 -31.38 14.38
N ASP A 484 -6.75 -31.63 13.21
CA ASP A 484 -6.05 -31.54 11.94
C ASP A 484 -5.85 -30.07 11.54
N THR A 485 -4.80 -29.80 10.77
CA THR A 485 -4.32 -28.45 10.50
C THR A 485 -4.09 -28.25 9.00
N MET A 486 -4.65 -27.19 8.42
CA MET A 486 -4.27 -26.76 7.07
C MET A 486 -2.90 -26.12 7.04
N ASP A 487 -2.31 -26.07 5.86
CA ASP A 487 -1.05 -25.39 5.61
C ASP A 487 -1.08 -24.68 4.26
N LEU A 488 -0.62 -23.43 4.23
CA LEU A 488 -0.45 -22.61 3.03
C LEU A 488 0.88 -21.86 3.16
N TYR A 489 1.80 -22.02 2.22
CA TYR A 489 3.02 -21.21 2.19
C TYR A 489 3.38 -20.74 0.80
N ILE A 490 4.13 -19.64 0.78
CA ILE A 490 4.82 -19.09 -0.37
C ILE A 490 6.31 -19.02 -0.06
N ALA A 491 7.15 -19.30 -1.06
CA ALA A 491 8.58 -19.06 -0.95
C ALA A 491 9.20 -18.67 -2.30
N LEU A 492 10.25 -17.86 -2.25
CA LEU A 492 11.20 -17.71 -3.34
C LEU A 492 12.45 -18.51 -3.03
N ALA A 493 12.89 -19.33 -3.97
CA ALA A 493 14.04 -20.22 -3.82
C ALA A 493 15.06 -20.03 -4.95
N THR A 494 16.31 -20.39 -4.68
CA THR A 494 17.39 -20.41 -5.69
C THR A 494 17.39 -21.65 -6.58
N LYS A 495 16.50 -22.60 -6.30
CA LYS A 495 16.30 -23.83 -7.07
C LYS A 495 14.88 -24.37 -6.88
N PRO A 496 14.37 -25.20 -7.80
CA PRO A 496 13.17 -25.99 -7.54
C PRO A 496 13.51 -27.14 -6.58
N TYR A 497 12.50 -27.69 -5.92
CA TYR A 497 12.65 -28.81 -4.98
C TYR A 497 12.09 -30.09 -5.59
N SER A 498 12.93 -31.11 -5.72
CA SER A 498 12.47 -32.47 -6.01
C SER A 498 12.04 -33.14 -4.72
N VAL A 499 10.74 -33.17 -4.49
CA VAL A 499 10.12 -33.72 -3.29
C VAL A 499 9.80 -35.19 -3.49
N ASP A 500 10.17 -36.00 -2.50
CA ASP A 500 9.83 -37.40 -2.35
C ASP A 500 9.10 -37.58 -1.02
N THR A 501 7.80 -37.91 -1.05
CA THR A 501 7.01 -38.00 0.19
C THR A 501 7.43 -39.14 1.11
N SER A 502 8.30 -40.06 0.65
CA SER A 502 8.91 -41.09 1.50
C SER A 502 10.20 -40.64 2.21
N ASP A 503 10.70 -39.45 1.87
CA ASP A 503 11.86 -38.81 2.48
C ASP A 503 11.49 -37.37 2.87
N ASP A 504 11.10 -37.18 4.14
CA ASP A 504 10.70 -35.87 4.67
C ASP A 504 11.81 -34.81 4.57
N THR A 505 13.07 -35.21 4.41
CA THR A 505 14.20 -34.28 4.23
C THR A 505 14.21 -33.62 2.86
N SER A 506 13.47 -34.16 1.89
CA SER A 506 13.39 -33.65 0.52
C SER A 506 12.51 -32.39 0.36
N PHE A 507 11.67 -32.09 1.35
CA PHE A 507 10.78 -30.93 1.35
C PHE A 507 11.56 -29.62 1.58
N PRO A 508 11.06 -28.47 1.08
CA PRO A 508 11.52 -27.17 1.51
C PRO A 508 11.50 -27.04 3.04
N GLY A 509 12.62 -26.65 3.65
CA GLY A 509 12.75 -26.61 5.12
C GLY A 509 13.11 -27.94 5.79
N GLY A 510 13.32 -29.01 5.02
CA GLY A 510 13.65 -30.35 5.50
C GLY A 510 12.55 -30.98 6.36
N SER A 511 12.90 -31.99 7.17
CA SER A 511 11.95 -32.76 7.98
C SER A 511 11.15 -31.92 8.99
N ASN A 512 11.69 -30.76 9.40
CA ASN A 512 11.01 -29.84 10.31
C ASN A 512 10.07 -28.87 9.57
N GLY A 513 10.15 -28.81 8.24
CA GLY A 513 9.40 -27.87 7.40
C GLY A 513 9.74 -26.41 7.66
N ASP A 514 10.92 -26.11 8.21
CA ASP A 514 11.30 -24.75 8.56
C ASP A 514 11.95 -24.03 7.37
N LEU A 515 11.13 -23.30 6.62
CA LEU A 515 11.56 -22.50 5.47
C LEU A 515 12.62 -21.44 5.83
N ALA A 516 12.63 -20.94 7.08
CA ALA A 516 13.60 -19.97 7.54
C ALA A 516 15.01 -20.59 7.64
N SER A 517 15.10 -21.86 8.03
CA SER A 517 16.37 -22.59 8.13
C SER A 517 16.95 -23.06 6.79
N ASP A 518 16.15 -23.11 5.73
CA ASP A 518 16.60 -23.66 4.45
C ASP A 518 17.52 -22.70 3.68
N PRO A 519 18.78 -23.06 3.39
CA PRO A 519 19.74 -22.18 2.73
C PRO A 519 19.40 -21.82 1.29
N ASN A 520 18.47 -22.54 0.64
CA ASN A 520 18.06 -22.25 -0.74
C ASN A 520 16.81 -21.37 -0.80
N ILE A 521 16.14 -21.12 0.34
CA ILE A 521 15.00 -20.20 0.42
C ILE A 521 15.53 -18.78 0.66
N VAL A 522 15.14 -17.86 -0.23
CA VAL A 522 15.49 -16.44 -0.20
C VAL A 522 14.44 -15.63 0.54
N ALA A 523 13.16 -15.94 0.30
CA ALA A 523 12.04 -15.28 0.96
C ALA A 523 10.94 -16.30 1.24
N TYR A 524 10.19 -16.13 2.33
CA TYR A 524 9.15 -17.08 2.74
C TYR A 524 8.03 -16.42 3.53
N GLY A 525 6.86 -17.04 3.50
CA GLY A 525 5.75 -16.77 4.41
C GLY A 525 4.85 -18.00 4.49
N ARG A 526 4.30 -18.30 5.67
CA ARG A 526 3.52 -19.53 5.92
C ARG A 526 2.38 -19.28 6.88
N MET A 527 1.21 -19.81 6.55
CA MET A 527 0.00 -19.79 7.36
C MET A 527 -0.43 -21.23 7.65
N THR A 528 -0.59 -21.54 8.93
CA THR A 528 -1.23 -22.79 9.39
C THR A 528 -2.46 -22.45 10.24
N SER A 529 -3.47 -23.31 10.23
CA SER A 529 -4.64 -23.18 11.10
C SER A 529 -5.29 -24.52 11.38
N SER A 530 -5.61 -24.79 12.65
CA SER A 530 -6.53 -25.85 13.06
C SER A 530 -7.98 -25.36 13.22
N GLU A 531 -8.18 -24.04 13.17
CA GLU A 531 -9.46 -23.42 13.48
C GLU A 531 -10.40 -23.46 12.27
N THR A 532 -11.62 -23.94 12.50
CA THR A 532 -12.70 -23.86 11.52
C THR A 532 -13.14 -22.42 11.34
N THR A 533 -13.23 -21.98 10.08
CA THR A 533 -13.76 -20.66 9.71
C THR A 533 -15.27 -20.69 9.51
N ASN A 534 -15.88 -19.50 9.55
CA ASN A 534 -17.30 -19.31 9.27
C ASN A 534 -17.46 -18.57 7.93
N GLY A 535 -17.20 -19.27 6.83
CA GLY A 535 -17.08 -18.69 5.49
C GLY A 535 -15.68 -18.12 5.20
N TYR A 536 -15.47 -17.71 3.94
CA TYR A 536 -14.20 -17.16 3.47
C TYR A 536 -13.70 -15.99 4.33
N GLN A 537 -12.43 -16.09 4.71
CA GLN A 537 -11.68 -15.05 5.41
C GLN A 537 -10.55 -14.55 4.50
N PRO A 538 -10.36 -13.23 4.35
CA PRO A 538 -9.19 -12.71 3.65
C PRO A 538 -7.93 -12.96 4.48
N PHE A 539 -6.84 -13.28 3.80
CA PHE A 539 -5.52 -13.39 4.42
C PHE A 539 -4.50 -12.52 3.70
N TYR A 540 -3.44 -12.21 4.42
CA TYR A 540 -2.27 -11.52 3.90
C TYR A 540 -1.03 -12.16 4.52
N ILE A 541 -0.26 -12.91 3.74
CA ILE A 541 0.97 -13.55 4.19
C ILE A 541 2.13 -12.75 3.63
N GLU A 542 2.74 -11.91 4.47
CA GLU A 542 3.90 -11.11 4.09
C GLU A 542 5.16 -11.98 4.08
N LEU A 543 6.01 -11.78 3.08
CA LEU A 543 7.24 -12.53 2.92
C LEU A 543 8.35 -11.90 3.77
N THR A 544 9.06 -12.74 4.53
CA THR A 544 10.37 -12.42 5.08
C THR A 544 11.44 -12.73 4.05
N TYR A 545 12.06 -11.68 3.48
CA TYR A 545 13.30 -11.82 2.71
C TYR A 545 14.46 -11.94 3.70
N LYS A 546 15.23 -13.04 3.62
CA LYS A 546 16.31 -13.34 4.56
C LYS A 546 17.49 -12.37 4.43
N ASP A 547 17.79 -12.01 3.18
CA ASP A 547 18.76 -10.98 2.87
C ASP A 547 18.00 -9.76 2.35
N ASN A 548 18.05 -8.70 3.13
CA ASN A 548 17.42 -7.43 2.82
C ASN A 548 18.06 -6.76 1.60
N LEU A 549 19.37 -6.95 1.39
CA LEU A 549 20.13 -6.45 0.22
C LEU A 549 20.04 -7.36 -1.00
N PHE A 550 19.12 -8.34 -0.97
CA PHE A 550 19.01 -9.34 -2.02
C PHE A 550 18.71 -8.70 -3.37
N THR A 551 19.73 -8.71 -4.23
CA THR A 551 19.59 -8.45 -5.66
C THR A 551 19.60 -9.80 -6.36
N PRO A 552 18.54 -10.15 -7.13
CA PRO A 552 18.50 -11.43 -7.83
C PRO A 552 19.73 -11.61 -8.71
N SER A 553 20.50 -12.67 -8.42
CA SER A 553 21.60 -13.12 -9.28
C SER A 553 21.34 -14.58 -9.63
N GLY A 554 20.95 -14.82 -10.87
CA GLY A 554 20.55 -16.15 -11.36
C GLY A 554 19.06 -16.43 -11.31
N ASP A 555 18.70 -17.68 -11.61
CA ASP A 555 17.31 -18.13 -11.68
C ASP A 555 16.71 -18.28 -10.29
N LEU A 556 15.54 -17.69 -10.08
CA LEU A 556 14.73 -17.89 -8.90
C LEU A 556 13.50 -18.72 -9.23
N TYR A 557 12.97 -19.40 -8.22
CA TYR A 557 11.81 -20.27 -8.33
C TYR A 557 10.76 -19.86 -7.30
N LEU A 558 9.53 -19.65 -7.78
CA LEU A 558 8.37 -19.34 -6.95
C LEU A 558 7.67 -20.63 -6.55
N LEU A 559 7.57 -20.86 -5.25
CA LEU A 559 6.83 -21.95 -4.64
C LEU A 559 5.58 -21.36 -4.00
N ILE A 560 4.42 -21.93 -4.29
CA ILE A 560 3.21 -21.77 -3.50
C ILE A 560 2.66 -23.16 -3.29
N THR A 561 2.33 -23.53 -2.06
CA THR A 561 1.71 -24.82 -1.76
C THR A 561 0.61 -24.68 -0.72
N ALA A 562 -0.45 -25.45 -0.87
CA ALA A 562 -1.56 -25.54 0.05
C ALA A 562 -2.00 -27.00 0.28
N THR A 563 -2.50 -27.32 1.47
CA THR A 563 -3.07 -28.63 1.79
C THR A 563 -4.14 -28.53 2.87
N SER A 564 -5.17 -29.37 2.78
CA SER A 564 -6.20 -29.52 3.82
C SER A 564 -5.70 -30.23 5.07
N SER A 565 -4.60 -31.01 4.97
CA SER A 565 -3.94 -31.66 6.09
C SER A 565 -2.42 -31.51 5.97
N LYS A 566 -1.81 -30.81 6.92
CA LYS A 566 -0.37 -30.48 6.95
C LYS A 566 0.52 -31.73 6.91
N ASP A 567 0.14 -32.78 7.63
CA ASP A 567 0.88 -34.05 7.72
C ASP A 567 0.37 -35.10 6.71
N GLY A 568 -0.37 -34.66 5.69
CA GLY A 568 -1.01 -35.52 4.71
C GLY A 568 -0.03 -36.32 3.84
N ALA A 569 1.19 -35.81 3.64
CA ALA A 569 2.25 -36.53 2.93
C ALA A 569 2.69 -37.82 3.66
N GLN A 570 2.50 -37.85 4.98
CA GLN A 570 2.75 -39.00 5.86
C GLN A 570 1.46 -39.80 6.11
N PHE A 571 0.43 -39.58 5.30
CA PHE A 571 -0.88 -40.24 5.42
C PHE A 571 -1.56 -39.99 6.78
N THR A 572 -1.36 -38.80 7.35
CA THR A 572 -1.90 -38.39 8.64
C THR A 572 -2.78 -37.16 8.47
N GLY A 573 -3.99 -37.20 9.03
CA GLY A 573 -4.97 -36.11 8.94
C GLY A 573 -6.40 -36.55 9.25
N SER A 574 -7.37 -35.70 8.94
CA SER A 574 -8.80 -35.96 9.11
C SER A 574 -9.52 -36.09 7.77
N THR A 575 -10.33 -37.14 7.60
CA THR A 575 -11.23 -37.26 6.42
C THR A 575 -12.38 -36.24 6.42
N SER A 576 -12.51 -35.43 7.46
CA SER A 576 -13.46 -34.31 7.53
C SER A 576 -12.82 -32.95 7.22
N SER A 577 -11.50 -32.90 7.01
CA SER A 577 -10.78 -31.65 6.73
C SER A 577 -10.98 -31.20 5.29
N VAL A 578 -11.41 -29.96 5.11
CA VAL A 578 -11.58 -29.32 3.79
C VAL A 578 -11.00 -27.92 3.82
N LEU A 579 -10.15 -27.59 2.86
CA LEU A 579 -9.64 -26.25 2.62
C LEU A 579 -10.16 -25.74 1.28
N TYR A 580 -10.85 -24.61 1.30
CA TYR A 580 -11.19 -23.83 0.12
C TYR A 580 -10.22 -22.66 -0.01
N LEU A 581 -9.70 -22.43 -1.22
CA LEU A 581 -8.89 -21.27 -1.59
C LEU A 581 -9.49 -20.56 -2.80
N ASP A 582 -9.46 -19.24 -2.76
CA ASP A 582 -10.03 -18.39 -3.82
C ASP A 582 -9.22 -17.09 -3.97
N GLU A 583 -9.20 -16.54 -5.19
CA GLU A 583 -8.65 -15.22 -5.54
C GLU A 583 -7.20 -14.97 -5.04
N LEU A 584 -6.24 -15.89 -5.28
CA LEU A 584 -4.85 -15.68 -4.88
C LEU A 584 -4.19 -14.58 -5.71
N ASN A 585 -3.51 -13.66 -5.03
CA ASN A 585 -2.77 -12.56 -5.65
C ASN A 585 -1.41 -12.36 -4.99
N LEU A 586 -0.42 -11.99 -5.80
CA LEU A 586 0.87 -11.52 -5.35
C LEU A 586 0.82 -10.00 -5.15
N ALA A 587 1.20 -9.54 -3.96
CA ALA A 587 1.36 -8.13 -3.66
C ALA A 587 2.83 -7.71 -3.85
N TYR A 588 3.05 -6.47 -4.30
CA TYR A 588 4.36 -5.95 -4.68
C TYR A 588 4.71 -4.64 -3.99
#